data_AF-A0A1M2VXH7-F1
#
_entry.id   AF-A0A1M2VXH7-F1
#
_cell.length_a   1.000
_cell.length_b   1.000
_cell.length_c   1.000
_cell.angle_alpha   90.00
_cell.angle_beta   90.00
_cell.angle_gamma   90.00
#
_symmetry.space_group_name_H-M   'P 1'
#
loop_
_entity.id
_entity.type
_entity.pdbx_description
1 polymer ?
#
loop_
_entity_poly.entity_id
_entity_poly.type
_entity_poly.pdbx_seq_one_letter_code
_entity_poly.pdbx_strand_id
1 'polypeptide(L)'
;MPVRQSIELVGKALHDKTLSPKTLAFKMVVQCRRAVQLATAEAITSGRRDGVDTPGLEWYLVYMWLMFLYAAEEDASRLDFFVDVLVAVRSRYNEDTEWIFRGQPFDWSNLDDQWPCWGLAIAEVMHTTACYIPDADNSEVRSHALQHRPGALRRRRRLHLSVRCETGPILAGDPPPDTPEGRGWARGRARWLNRHMFHARLWALGIYADPDWAMMTVAGHLESLALPEDVWRSKPDDVIVPRELDMEAGMIWLRVAGARMFMCRKVWGRDSKIDPGRSRGTWKGVAGYHPDRWAHWKDILRALVEGEKGEWRPNVMEAAKVSIASLRCV
;
A
#
# COMPACT_ATOMS: atom_id res chain seq x y z
N MET A 1 -26.14 3.76 -9.07
CA MET A 1 -24.81 3.91 -9.71
C MET A 1 -24.62 2.77 -10.71
N PRO A 2 -24.64 3.06 -12.02
CA PRO A 2 -24.56 2.05 -13.07
C PRO A 2 -23.24 1.25 -13.08
N VAL A 3 -22.19 1.80 -12.47
CA VAL A 3 -20.86 1.19 -12.35
C VAL A 3 -20.84 -0.02 -11.39
N ARG A 4 -21.79 -0.09 -10.44
CA ARG A 4 -21.77 -1.08 -9.34
C ARG A 4 -21.77 -2.53 -9.82
N GLN A 5 -22.62 -2.87 -10.79
CA GLN A 5 -22.71 -4.24 -11.30
C GLN A 5 -21.39 -4.68 -11.95
N SER A 6 -20.76 -3.80 -12.73
CA SER A 6 -19.46 -4.07 -13.36
C SER A 6 -18.37 -4.34 -12.32
N ILE A 7 -18.34 -3.55 -11.24
CA ILE A 7 -17.40 -3.73 -10.11
C ILE A 7 -17.64 -5.07 -9.42
N GLU A 8 -18.89 -5.42 -9.10
CA GLU A 8 -19.23 -6.68 -8.42
C GLU A 8 -18.83 -7.91 -9.23
N LEU A 9 -18.94 -7.86 -10.56
CA LEU A 9 -18.51 -8.94 -11.44
C LEU A 9 -16.98 -9.12 -11.42
N VAL A 10 -16.20 -8.03 -11.40
CA VAL A 10 -14.75 -8.10 -11.25
C VAL A 10 -14.35 -8.61 -9.87
N GLY A 11 -15.03 -8.14 -8.81
CA GLY A 11 -14.79 -8.60 -7.44
C GLY A 11 -14.99 -10.12 -7.31
N LYS A 12 -16.06 -10.67 -7.87
CA LYS A 12 -16.27 -12.13 -7.94
C LYS A 12 -15.16 -12.84 -8.71
N ALA A 13 -14.76 -12.28 -9.86
CA ALA A 13 -13.72 -12.86 -10.70
C ALA A 13 -12.32 -12.82 -10.04
N LEU A 14 -12.02 -11.83 -9.19
CA LEU A 14 -10.79 -11.77 -8.41
C LEU A 14 -10.65 -12.96 -7.46
N HIS A 15 -11.74 -13.45 -6.90
CA HIS A 15 -11.74 -14.61 -6.00
C HIS A 15 -11.79 -15.96 -6.73
N ASP A 16 -12.01 -15.97 -8.04
CA ASP A 16 -12.00 -17.18 -8.86
C ASP A 16 -10.55 -17.64 -9.08
N LYS A 17 -10.20 -18.80 -8.51
CA LYS A 17 -8.86 -19.40 -8.61
C LYS A 17 -8.64 -20.16 -9.92
N THR A 18 -9.69 -20.33 -10.74
CA THR A 18 -9.60 -21.04 -12.02
C THR A 18 -9.24 -20.13 -13.19
N LEU A 19 -9.35 -18.81 -13.02
CA LEU A 19 -9.03 -17.85 -14.07
C LEU A 19 -7.52 -17.67 -14.22
N SER A 20 -7.07 -17.54 -15.48
CA SER A 20 -5.72 -17.06 -15.77
C SER A 20 -5.63 -15.53 -15.58
N PRO A 21 -4.42 -14.98 -15.33
CA PRO A 21 -4.23 -13.53 -15.24
C PRO A 21 -4.76 -12.76 -16.46
N LYS A 22 -4.50 -13.30 -17.66
CA LYS A 22 -4.94 -12.73 -18.94
C LYS A 22 -6.46 -12.72 -19.07
N THR A 23 -7.12 -13.79 -18.65
CA THR A 23 -8.59 -13.90 -18.69
C THR A 23 -9.24 -12.91 -17.73
N LEU A 24 -8.69 -12.74 -16.52
CA LEU A 24 -9.19 -11.76 -15.57
C LEU A 24 -8.96 -10.32 -16.07
N ALA A 25 -7.78 -10.02 -16.60
CA ALA A 25 -7.48 -8.73 -17.22
C ALA A 25 -8.48 -8.38 -18.33
N PHE A 26 -8.78 -9.33 -19.22
CA PHE A 26 -9.79 -9.17 -20.25
C PHE A 26 -11.17 -8.81 -19.65
N LYS A 27 -11.61 -9.58 -18.65
CA LYS A 27 -12.88 -9.33 -17.97
C LYS A 27 -12.91 -7.92 -17.35
N MET A 28 -11.81 -7.47 -16.75
CA MET A 28 -11.72 -6.13 -16.16
C MET A 28 -11.89 -5.03 -17.21
N VAL A 29 -11.24 -5.14 -18.36
CA VAL A 29 -11.36 -4.12 -19.41
C VAL A 29 -12.77 -4.11 -20.01
N VAL A 30 -13.36 -5.29 -20.26
CA VAL A 30 -14.76 -5.41 -20.73
C VAL A 30 -15.73 -4.78 -19.73
N GLN A 31 -15.58 -5.06 -18.43
CA GLN A 31 -16.44 -4.47 -17.40
C GLN A 31 -16.24 -2.95 -17.26
N CYS A 32 -15.02 -2.45 -17.50
CA CYS A 32 -14.74 -1.00 -17.56
C CYS A 32 -15.52 -0.34 -18.70
N ARG A 33 -15.45 -0.91 -19.92
CA ARG A 33 -16.19 -0.42 -21.09
C ARG A 33 -17.68 -0.37 -20.81
N ARG A 34 -18.23 -1.44 -20.25
CA ARG A 34 -19.64 -1.50 -19.85
C ARG A 34 -19.99 -0.44 -18.82
N ALA A 35 -19.15 -0.24 -17.80
CA ALA A 35 -19.38 0.79 -16.78
C ALA A 35 -19.42 2.20 -17.38
N VAL A 36 -18.47 2.52 -18.27
CA VAL A 36 -18.42 3.79 -18.99
C VAL A 36 -19.65 4.00 -19.86
N GLN A 37 -20.05 2.98 -20.63
CA GLN A 37 -21.25 3.04 -21.49
C GLN A 37 -22.51 3.33 -20.68
N LEU A 38 -22.71 2.60 -19.57
CA LEU A 38 -23.87 2.78 -18.72
C LEU A 38 -23.90 4.15 -18.03
N ALA A 39 -22.74 4.61 -17.52
CA ALA A 39 -22.63 5.92 -16.90
C ALA A 39 -22.83 7.07 -17.90
N THR A 40 -22.34 6.91 -19.14
CA THR A 40 -22.55 7.88 -20.22
C THR A 40 -24.03 7.98 -20.59
N ALA A 41 -24.72 6.85 -20.73
CA ALA A 41 -26.16 6.83 -21.00
C ALA A 41 -26.98 7.50 -19.88
N GLU A 42 -26.61 7.28 -18.61
CA GLU A 42 -27.23 7.95 -17.46
C GLU A 42 -26.96 9.46 -17.47
N ALA A 43 -25.73 9.90 -17.76
CA ALA A 43 -25.37 11.32 -17.85
C ALA A 43 -26.18 12.04 -18.93
N ILE A 44 -26.33 11.43 -20.11
CA ILE A 44 -27.16 11.95 -21.21
C ILE A 44 -28.62 12.10 -20.76
N THR A 45 -29.18 11.06 -20.14
CA THR A 45 -30.59 11.05 -19.72
C THR A 45 -30.88 12.05 -18.60
N SER A 46 -29.94 12.22 -17.68
CA SER A 46 -30.06 13.14 -16.54
C SER A 46 -29.73 14.60 -16.89
N GLY A 47 -29.29 14.89 -18.13
CA GLY A 47 -28.85 16.23 -18.55
C GLY A 47 -27.58 16.70 -17.83
N ARG A 48 -26.85 15.78 -17.19
CA ARG A 48 -25.66 16.10 -16.41
C ARG A 48 -24.48 16.25 -17.36
N ARG A 49 -23.93 17.47 -17.46
CA ARG A 49 -22.65 17.71 -18.13
C ARG A 49 -21.53 17.47 -17.13
N ASP A 50 -21.17 16.20 -16.97
CA ASP A 50 -20.02 15.80 -16.16
C ASP A 50 -18.73 16.14 -16.92
N GLY A 51 -18.21 17.36 -16.73
CA GLY A 51 -16.85 17.76 -17.13
C GLY A 51 -16.40 17.37 -18.54
N VAL A 52 -15.07 17.28 -18.73
CA VAL A 52 -14.44 16.68 -19.93
C VAL A 52 -14.16 15.18 -19.69
N ASP A 53 -14.23 14.73 -18.43
CA ASP A 53 -13.88 13.37 -18.03
C ASP A 53 -14.94 12.36 -18.45
N THR A 54 -14.49 11.18 -18.85
CA THR A 54 -15.37 10.08 -19.24
C THR A 54 -16.21 9.62 -18.05
N PRO A 55 -17.55 9.70 -18.13
CA PRO A 55 -18.43 9.34 -17.02
C PRO A 55 -18.20 7.91 -16.52
N GLY A 56 -18.07 7.76 -15.20
CA GLY A 56 -17.92 6.46 -14.54
C GLY A 56 -16.53 5.82 -14.61
N LEU A 57 -15.62 6.32 -15.45
CA LEU A 57 -14.26 5.77 -15.56
C LEU A 57 -13.49 5.88 -14.25
N GLU A 58 -13.40 7.07 -13.65
CA GLU A 58 -12.67 7.27 -12.40
C GLU A 58 -13.17 6.36 -11.27
N TRP A 59 -14.49 6.29 -11.10
CA TRP A 59 -15.09 5.42 -10.09
C TRP A 59 -14.73 3.96 -10.33
N TYR A 60 -14.85 3.49 -11.58
CA TYR A 60 -14.50 2.11 -11.90
C TYR A 60 -13.04 1.79 -11.57
N LEU A 61 -12.11 2.64 -11.98
CA LEU A 61 -10.69 2.48 -11.71
C LEU A 61 -10.41 2.48 -10.20
N VAL A 62 -10.91 3.46 -9.46
CA VAL A 62 -10.72 3.54 -7.99
C VAL A 62 -11.23 2.27 -7.28
N TYR A 63 -12.43 1.80 -7.60
CA TYR A 63 -12.99 0.60 -6.99
C TYR A 63 -12.25 -0.67 -7.39
N MET A 64 -11.88 -0.80 -8.67
CA MET A 64 -11.08 -1.91 -9.15
C MET A 64 -9.78 -2.02 -8.35
N TRP A 65 -9.09 -0.91 -8.17
CA TRP A 65 -7.87 -0.87 -7.38
C TRP A 65 -8.09 -1.31 -5.92
N LEU A 66 -9.11 -0.78 -5.25
CA LEU A 66 -9.44 -1.19 -3.89
C LEU A 66 -9.72 -2.69 -3.79
N MET A 67 -10.38 -3.29 -4.78
CA MET A 67 -10.60 -4.73 -4.82
C MET A 67 -9.30 -5.54 -4.96
N PHE A 68 -8.35 -5.08 -5.79
CA PHE A 68 -7.03 -5.71 -5.88
C PHE A 68 -6.28 -5.64 -4.55
N LEU A 69 -6.29 -4.46 -3.94
CA LEU A 69 -5.65 -4.23 -2.65
C LEU A 69 -6.24 -5.16 -1.58
N TYR A 70 -7.56 -5.23 -1.45
CA TYR A 70 -8.22 -6.12 -0.50
C TYR A 70 -7.98 -7.59 -0.81
N ALA A 71 -8.01 -8.00 -2.08
CA ALA A 71 -7.73 -9.38 -2.46
C ALA A 71 -6.28 -9.77 -2.14
N ALA A 72 -5.32 -8.88 -2.39
CA ALA A 72 -3.91 -9.06 -2.08
C ALA A 72 -3.64 -9.11 -0.58
N GLU A 73 -4.34 -8.29 0.21
CA GLU A 73 -4.27 -8.30 1.67
C GLU A 73 -4.73 -9.62 2.29
N GLU A 74 -5.80 -10.21 1.74
CA GLU A 74 -6.42 -11.43 2.28
C GLU A 74 -5.74 -12.72 1.80
N ASP A 75 -5.13 -12.73 0.61
CA ASP A 75 -4.55 -13.95 0.00
C ASP A 75 -3.12 -13.71 -0.50
N ALA A 76 -2.16 -13.84 0.42
CA ALA A 76 -0.72 -13.73 0.13
C ALA A 76 -0.24 -14.71 -0.95
N SER A 77 -0.90 -15.86 -1.10
CA SER A 77 -0.51 -16.90 -2.07
C SER A 77 -0.77 -16.48 -3.51
N ARG A 78 -1.61 -15.47 -3.73
CA ARG A 78 -2.03 -14.98 -5.05
C ARG A 78 -1.43 -13.62 -5.42
N LEU A 79 -0.48 -13.11 -4.65
CA LEU A 79 0.13 -11.81 -4.92
C LEU A 79 0.73 -11.73 -6.34
N ASP A 80 1.47 -12.76 -6.77
CA ASP A 80 2.03 -12.80 -8.15
C ASP A 80 0.93 -12.86 -9.20
N PHE A 81 -0.13 -13.64 -8.96
CA PHE A 81 -1.29 -13.68 -9.84
C PHE A 81 -1.92 -12.29 -10.01
N PHE A 82 -2.14 -11.54 -8.92
CA PHE A 82 -2.74 -10.21 -8.99
C PHE A 82 -1.83 -9.21 -9.72
N VAL A 83 -0.53 -9.28 -9.48
CA VAL A 83 0.48 -8.50 -10.20
C VAL A 83 0.45 -8.82 -11.70
N ASP A 84 0.45 -10.10 -12.07
CA ASP A 84 0.40 -10.55 -13.46
C ASP A 84 -0.86 -10.12 -14.19
N VAL A 85 -1.99 -10.00 -13.47
CA VAL A 85 -3.23 -9.46 -14.03
C VAL A 85 -3.02 -8.00 -14.43
N LEU A 86 -2.40 -7.18 -13.57
CA LEU A 86 -2.13 -5.78 -13.87
C LEU A 86 -1.09 -5.62 -15.00
N VAL A 87 -0.07 -6.49 -15.05
CA VAL A 87 0.84 -6.58 -16.21
C VAL A 87 0.07 -6.92 -17.51
N ALA A 88 -0.86 -7.88 -17.43
CA ALA A 88 -1.67 -8.28 -18.57
C ALA A 88 -2.65 -7.18 -19.00
N VAL A 89 -3.16 -6.36 -18.07
CA VAL A 89 -3.96 -5.16 -18.39
C VAL A 89 -3.09 -4.17 -19.17
N ARG A 90 -1.91 -3.82 -18.62
CA ARG A 90 -1.00 -2.83 -19.20
C ARG A 90 -0.51 -3.17 -20.61
N SER A 91 -0.23 -4.45 -20.85
CA SER A 91 0.42 -4.90 -22.09
C SER A 91 -0.52 -5.10 -23.26
N ARG A 92 -1.84 -5.16 -23.06
CA ARG A 92 -2.77 -5.71 -24.06
C ARG A 92 -3.90 -4.80 -24.49
N TYR A 93 -4.25 -3.80 -23.71
CA TYR A 93 -5.53 -3.12 -23.88
C TYR A 93 -5.44 -1.64 -24.25
N ASN A 94 -4.37 -1.24 -24.92
CA ASN A 94 -4.25 0.07 -25.57
C ASN A 94 -5.07 0.14 -26.87
N GLU A 95 -6.32 -0.29 -26.83
CA GLU A 95 -7.25 0.01 -27.91
C GLU A 95 -7.54 1.52 -27.87
N ASP A 96 -7.71 2.15 -29.04
CA ASP A 96 -8.00 3.58 -29.21
C ASP A 96 -9.31 3.96 -28.51
N THR A 97 -9.24 4.19 -27.20
CA THR A 97 -10.36 4.74 -26.43
C THR A 97 -10.21 6.25 -26.40
N GLU A 98 -11.22 6.98 -26.88
CA GLU A 98 -11.34 8.44 -26.70
C GLU A 98 -11.67 8.82 -25.24
N TRP A 99 -11.28 7.98 -24.28
CA TRP A 99 -11.56 8.19 -22.88
C TRP A 99 -10.65 9.27 -22.32
N ILE A 100 -11.24 10.14 -21.52
CA ILE A 100 -10.54 11.21 -20.82
C ILE A 100 -10.60 10.91 -19.33
N PHE A 101 -9.44 10.92 -18.68
CA PHE A 101 -9.31 10.79 -17.25
C PHE A 101 -8.58 12.02 -16.70
N ARG A 102 -9.27 12.81 -15.87
CA ARG A 102 -8.78 14.05 -15.26
C ARG A 102 -8.20 15.02 -16.30
N GLY A 103 -8.92 15.20 -17.39
CA GLY A 103 -8.56 16.09 -18.49
C GLY A 103 -7.42 15.61 -19.39
N GLN A 104 -6.95 14.37 -19.24
CA GLN A 104 -5.92 13.76 -20.09
C GLN A 104 -6.47 12.53 -20.82
N PRO A 105 -6.02 12.22 -22.04
CA PRO A 105 -6.33 10.97 -22.72
C PRO A 105 -5.95 9.77 -21.86
N PHE A 106 -6.85 8.82 -21.68
CA PHE A 106 -6.63 7.63 -20.87
C PHE A 106 -5.96 6.52 -21.69
N ASP A 107 -4.95 5.88 -21.11
CA ASP A 107 -4.18 4.80 -21.72
C ASP A 107 -3.90 3.70 -20.68
N TRP A 108 -4.34 2.48 -20.98
CA TRP A 108 -4.13 1.31 -20.12
C TRP A 108 -2.65 0.96 -19.95
N SER A 109 -1.75 1.39 -20.83
CA SER A 109 -0.32 1.18 -20.67
C SER A 109 0.36 2.21 -19.76
N ASN A 110 -0.30 3.35 -19.53
CA ASN A 110 0.19 4.44 -18.69
C ASN A 110 -0.59 4.55 -17.37
N LEU A 111 -0.83 3.40 -16.73
CA LEU A 111 -1.48 3.36 -15.41
C LEU A 111 -0.64 4.02 -14.33
N ASP A 112 0.65 4.23 -14.56
CA ASP A 112 1.56 4.83 -13.61
C ASP A 112 1.41 6.36 -13.52
N ASP A 113 1.37 7.08 -14.65
CA ASP A 113 1.20 8.54 -14.62
C ASP A 113 -0.27 8.95 -14.46
N GLN A 114 -1.18 8.15 -15.02
CA GLN A 114 -2.59 8.49 -15.08
C GLN A 114 -3.38 8.03 -13.87
N TRP A 115 -2.75 7.40 -12.89
CA TRP A 115 -3.44 6.96 -11.68
C TRP A 115 -2.99 7.68 -10.40
N PRO A 116 -3.10 9.03 -10.30
CA PRO A 116 -2.74 9.79 -9.09
C PRO A 116 -3.55 9.44 -7.84
N CYS A 117 -4.63 8.65 -7.97
CA CYS A 117 -5.30 8.06 -6.81
C CYS A 117 -4.35 7.21 -5.94
N TRP A 118 -3.17 6.84 -6.47
CA TRP A 118 -2.20 6.01 -5.76
C TRP A 118 -1.13 6.76 -4.96
N GLY A 119 -0.97 8.07 -5.17
CA GLY A 119 -0.09 8.88 -4.33
C GLY A 119 -0.84 9.41 -3.11
N LEU A 120 -1.83 10.28 -3.33
CA LEU A 120 -2.51 11.01 -2.25
C LEU A 120 -3.68 10.26 -1.64
N ALA A 121 -4.57 9.64 -2.43
CA ALA A 121 -5.72 8.92 -1.90
C ALA A 121 -5.34 7.56 -1.32
N ILE A 122 -4.33 6.88 -1.87
CA ILE A 122 -3.69 5.75 -1.19
C ILE A 122 -2.90 6.22 0.02
N ALA A 123 -2.10 7.30 0.00
CA ALA A 123 -1.47 7.76 1.23
C ALA A 123 -2.53 8.08 2.30
N GLU A 124 -3.63 8.74 1.95
CA GLU A 124 -4.74 9.02 2.86
C GLU A 124 -5.44 7.75 3.32
N VAL A 125 -5.74 6.80 2.42
CA VAL A 125 -6.29 5.49 2.76
C VAL A 125 -5.30 4.69 3.60
N MET A 126 -4.00 4.67 3.33
CA MET A 126 -2.98 3.96 4.10
C MET A 126 -2.78 4.60 5.48
N HIS A 127 -2.76 5.93 5.57
CA HIS A 127 -2.74 6.66 6.83
C HIS A 127 -4.02 6.44 7.64
N THR A 128 -5.18 6.31 6.98
CA THR A 128 -6.46 5.99 7.64
C THR A 128 -6.70 4.50 7.87
N THR A 129 -6.06 3.58 7.12
CA THR A 129 -6.13 2.12 7.32
C THR A 129 -5.17 1.65 8.38
N ALA A 130 -4.04 2.34 8.60
CA ALA A 130 -3.27 2.21 9.83
C ALA A 130 -4.16 2.47 11.06
N CYS A 131 -5.15 3.36 10.95
CA CYS A 131 -6.18 3.59 11.98
C CYS A 131 -7.40 2.64 11.90
N TYR A 132 -7.41 1.68 10.98
CA TYR A 132 -8.52 0.77 10.70
C TYR A 132 -8.03 -0.68 10.80
N ILE A 133 -7.42 -0.99 11.93
CA ILE A 133 -7.33 -2.38 12.32
C ILE A 133 -8.75 -2.81 12.70
N PRO A 134 -9.32 -3.85 12.06
CA PRO A 134 -10.76 -4.08 12.12
C PRO A 134 -11.18 -4.36 13.56
N ASP A 135 -12.13 -3.57 14.07
CA ASP A 135 -13.03 -4.05 15.13
C ASP A 135 -13.56 -5.42 14.69
N ALA A 136 -13.49 -6.39 15.60
CA ALA A 136 -13.60 -7.82 15.32
C ALA A 136 -14.94 -8.30 14.72
N ASP A 137 -15.89 -7.41 14.40
CA ASP A 137 -17.22 -7.81 13.91
C ASP A 137 -17.91 -6.89 12.88
N ASN A 138 -17.24 -5.86 12.35
CA ASN A 138 -17.97 -4.82 11.60
C ASN A 138 -18.02 -5.04 10.08
N SER A 139 -18.85 -6.00 9.64
CA SER A 139 -19.32 -6.09 8.25
C SER A 139 -20.21 -4.87 7.86
N GLU A 140 -20.86 -4.23 8.83
CA GLU A 140 -21.74 -3.06 8.59
C GLU A 140 -20.98 -1.76 8.32
N VAL A 141 -19.80 -1.56 8.93
CA VAL A 141 -18.99 -0.35 8.70
C VAL A 141 -18.36 -0.32 7.30
N ARG A 142 -18.13 -1.48 6.67
CA ARG A 142 -17.70 -1.57 5.26
C ARG A 142 -18.72 -0.93 4.32
N SER A 143 -20.00 -1.03 4.62
CA SER A 143 -21.08 -0.40 3.84
C SER A 143 -21.18 1.11 4.12
N HIS A 144 -20.85 1.55 5.33
CA HIS A 144 -21.00 2.94 5.76
C HIS A 144 -19.85 3.87 5.32
N ALA A 145 -18.60 3.37 5.25
CA ALA A 145 -17.46 4.11 4.72
C ALA A 145 -17.60 4.42 3.21
N LEU A 146 -18.38 3.59 2.51
CA LEU A 146 -18.69 3.76 1.09
C LEU A 146 -19.82 4.78 0.83
N GLN A 147 -20.48 5.31 1.88
CA GLN A 147 -21.71 6.09 1.70
C GLN A 147 -21.71 7.57 2.13
N HIS A 148 -20.89 8.12 3.05
CA HIS A 148 -21.06 9.55 3.39
C HIS A 148 -19.86 10.42 3.84
N ARG A 149 -20.09 11.73 3.58
CA ARG A 149 -19.35 13.02 3.67
C ARG A 149 -18.34 13.26 4.81
N PRO A 150 -17.38 14.20 4.60
CA PRO A 150 -16.37 14.60 5.58
C PRO A 150 -17.01 15.44 6.70
N GLY A 151 -17.04 14.91 7.93
CA GLY A 151 -17.57 15.66 9.09
C GLY A 151 -17.68 14.88 10.41
N ALA A 152 -17.64 13.55 10.39
CA ALA A 152 -17.91 12.72 11.58
C ALA A 152 -16.71 12.48 12.54
N LEU A 153 -15.59 13.18 12.39
CA LEU A 153 -14.32 12.82 13.06
C LEU A 153 -14.14 13.31 14.51
N ARG A 154 -15.11 14.01 15.13
CA ARG A 154 -14.88 14.67 16.45
C ARG A 154 -15.13 13.83 17.72
N ARG A 155 -15.65 12.60 17.65
CA ARG A 155 -15.96 11.77 18.84
C ARG A 155 -15.02 10.57 19.10
N ARG A 156 -13.73 10.64 18.71
CA ARG A 156 -12.76 9.52 18.82
C ARG A 156 -11.77 9.59 20.00
N ARG A 157 -12.05 10.31 21.11
CA ARG A 157 -11.06 10.49 22.21
C ARG A 157 -11.11 9.49 23.38
N ARG A 158 -12.15 8.65 23.55
CA ARG A 158 -12.26 7.74 24.73
C ARG A 158 -12.00 6.25 24.47
N LEU A 159 -12.15 5.75 23.24
CA LEU A 159 -11.83 4.36 22.87
C LEU A 159 -10.31 4.11 22.67
N HIS A 160 -9.52 5.19 22.61
CA HIS A 160 -8.12 5.12 22.26
C HIS A 160 -7.19 4.69 23.39
N LEU A 161 -7.65 4.54 24.64
CA LEU A 161 -6.77 4.21 25.78
C LEU A 161 -6.84 2.75 26.26
N SER A 162 -7.96 2.04 26.11
CA SER A 162 -8.08 0.64 26.57
C SER A 162 -7.64 -0.40 25.53
N VAL A 163 -7.71 -0.07 24.23
CA VAL A 163 -7.19 -0.90 23.12
C VAL A 163 -5.64 -0.94 23.12
N ARG A 164 -4.98 -0.10 23.94
CA ARG A 164 -3.52 0.14 23.93
C ARG A 164 -2.67 -1.00 24.47
N CYS A 165 -3.14 -1.82 25.40
CA CYS A 165 -2.26 -2.76 26.10
C CYS A 165 -2.15 -4.14 25.44
N GLU A 166 -3.24 -4.69 24.90
CA GLU A 166 -3.26 -6.09 24.46
C GLU A 166 -2.99 -6.29 22.96
N THR A 167 -3.21 -5.25 22.15
CA THR A 167 -3.16 -5.34 20.68
C THR A 167 -1.76 -5.08 20.12
N GLY A 168 -0.99 -4.19 20.76
CA GLY A 168 0.38 -3.85 20.38
C GLY A 168 1.31 -5.06 20.27
N PRO A 169 1.36 -5.95 21.29
CA PRO A 169 2.09 -7.21 21.24
C PRO A 169 1.81 -8.06 20.00
N ILE A 170 0.52 -8.29 19.68
CA ILE A 170 0.10 -9.15 18.54
C ILE A 170 0.54 -8.52 17.21
N LEU A 171 0.32 -7.22 17.06
CA LEU A 171 0.74 -6.46 15.87
C LEU A 171 2.26 -6.40 15.73
N ALA A 172 3.00 -6.40 16.84
CA ALA A 172 4.46 -6.47 16.87
C ALA A 172 5.02 -7.87 16.56
N GLY A 173 4.17 -8.91 16.56
CA GLY A 173 4.54 -10.28 16.18
C GLY A 173 4.31 -11.34 17.25
N ASP A 174 3.78 -10.99 18.42
CA ASP A 174 3.51 -11.97 19.47
C ASP A 174 2.34 -12.89 19.07
N PRO A 175 2.33 -14.17 19.50
CA PRO A 175 1.24 -15.08 19.20
C PRO A 175 -0.10 -14.52 19.70
N PRO A 176 -1.16 -14.49 18.87
CA PRO A 176 -2.45 -14.01 19.32
C PRO A 176 -3.06 -14.97 20.35
N PRO A 177 -3.78 -14.47 21.36
CA PRO A 177 -4.63 -15.32 22.18
C PRO A 177 -5.73 -15.97 21.32
N ASP A 178 -6.23 -17.13 21.74
CA ASP A 178 -7.28 -17.86 21.00
C ASP A 178 -8.68 -17.25 21.21
N THR A 179 -8.80 -15.96 20.93
CA THR A 179 -10.05 -15.20 20.98
C THR A 179 -10.38 -14.65 19.59
N PRO A 180 -11.67 -14.37 19.28
CA PRO A 180 -12.04 -13.73 18.03
C PRO A 180 -11.28 -12.42 17.77
N GLU A 181 -11.07 -11.63 18.82
CA GLU A 181 -10.33 -10.38 18.79
C GLU A 181 -8.83 -10.61 18.49
N GLY A 182 -8.16 -11.50 19.23
CA GLY A 182 -6.76 -11.83 18.99
C GLY A 182 -6.50 -12.32 17.56
N ARG A 183 -7.39 -13.18 17.05
CA ARG A 183 -7.36 -13.61 15.64
C ARG A 183 -7.60 -12.45 14.66
N GLY A 184 -8.43 -11.49 15.03
CA GLY A 184 -8.66 -10.25 14.26
C GLY A 184 -7.40 -9.41 14.12
N TRP A 185 -6.69 -9.16 15.22
CA TRP A 185 -5.43 -8.42 15.24
C TRP A 185 -4.33 -9.13 14.44
N ALA A 186 -4.20 -10.44 14.58
CA ALA A 186 -3.26 -11.24 13.79
C ALA A 186 -3.56 -11.17 12.28
N ARG A 187 -4.85 -11.20 11.88
CA ARG A 187 -5.25 -10.96 10.49
C ARG A 187 -4.90 -9.54 10.04
N GLY A 188 -5.14 -8.53 10.88
CA GLY A 188 -4.78 -7.14 10.60
C GLY A 188 -3.28 -6.97 10.30
N ARG A 189 -2.43 -7.56 11.15
CA ARG A 189 -0.98 -7.64 10.93
C ARG A 189 -0.63 -8.30 9.59
N ALA A 190 -1.22 -9.46 9.29
CA ALA A 190 -0.97 -10.17 8.04
C ALA A 190 -1.36 -9.33 6.80
N ARG A 191 -2.52 -8.67 6.84
CA ARG A 191 -2.98 -7.77 5.75
C ARG A 191 -2.01 -6.61 5.54
N TRP A 192 -1.52 -5.99 6.62
CA TRP A 192 -0.53 -4.91 6.53
C TRP A 192 0.73 -5.36 5.78
N LEU A 193 1.31 -6.48 6.20
CA LEU A 193 2.51 -7.02 5.55
C LEU A 193 2.24 -7.44 4.10
N ASN A 194 1.08 -8.05 3.81
CA ASN A 194 0.67 -8.43 2.46
C ASN A 194 0.48 -7.21 1.54
N ARG A 195 -0.10 -6.13 2.05
CA ARG A 195 -0.22 -4.85 1.35
C ARG A 195 1.16 -4.34 0.93
N HIS A 196 2.10 -4.25 1.87
CA HIS A 196 3.47 -3.82 1.57
C HIS A 196 4.16 -4.74 0.55
N MET A 197 3.98 -6.05 0.67
CA MET A 197 4.49 -7.04 -0.27
C MET A 197 3.93 -6.81 -1.68
N PHE A 198 2.62 -6.61 -1.81
CA PHE A 198 1.95 -6.33 -3.07
C PHE A 198 2.49 -5.07 -3.73
N HIS A 199 2.51 -3.94 -3.00
CA HIS A 199 3.02 -2.68 -3.50
C HIS A 199 4.49 -2.76 -3.93
N ALA A 200 5.33 -3.44 -3.14
CA ALA A 200 6.73 -3.62 -3.48
C ALA A 200 6.89 -4.41 -4.79
N ARG A 201 6.07 -5.44 -5.03
CA ARG A 201 6.08 -6.19 -6.30
C ARG A 201 5.63 -5.34 -7.48
N LEU A 202 4.55 -4.57 -7.33
CA LEU A 202 4.06 -3.67 -8.39
C LEU A 202 5.12 -2.64 -8.78
N TRP A 203 5.78 -2.06 -7.79
CA TRP A 203 6.85 -1.10 -8.04
C TRP A 203 8.06 -1.80 -8.67
N ALA A 204 8.51 -2.95 -8.15
CA ALA A 204 9.64 -3.71 -8.71
C ALA A 204 9.47 -4.00 -10.21
N LEU A 205 8.25 -4.34 -10.64
CA LEU A 205 7.91 -4.61 -12.04
C LEU A 205 7.56 -3.35 -12.85
N GLY A 206 7.65 -2.17 -12.25
CA GLY A 206 7.40 -0.88 -12.89
C GLY A 206 5.94 -0.64 -13.24
N ILE A 207 4.99 -1.37 -12.65
CA ILE A 207 3.55 -1.15 -12.80
C ILE A 207 3.13 0.12 -12.05
N TYR A 208 3.82 0.42 -10.94
CA TYR A 208 3.72 1.66 -10.19
C TYR A 208 5.01 2.46 -10.39
N ALA A 209 4.94 3.71 -10.82
CA ALA A 209 6.15 4.52 -11.07
C ALA A 209 6.63 5.29 -9.84
N ASP A 210 5.73 5.67 -8.93
CA ASP A 210 6.06 6.61 -7.87
C ASP A 210 7.08 6.00 -6.86
N PRO A 211 8.32 6.51 -6.86
CA PRO A 211 9.38 5.96 -6.03
C PRO A 211 9.34 6.55 -4.60
N ASP A 212 8.48 7.54 -4.35
CA ASP A 212 8.38 8.25 -3.07
C ASP A 212 7.97 7.29 -1.95
N TRP A 213 7.01 6.40 -2.23
CA TRP A 213 6.45 5.51 -1.22
C TRP A 213 7.45 4.46 -0.71
N ALA A 214 8.21 3.85 -1.63
CA ALA A 214 9.25 2.88 -1.28
C ALA A 214 10.32 3.54 -0.39
N MET A 215 10.77 4.74 -0.79
CA MET A 215 11.73 5.51 0.00
C MET A 215 11.15 5.91 1.36
N MET A 216 9.94 6.48 1.40
CA MET A 216 9.31 6.91 2.65
C MET A 216 9.13 5.75 3.62
N THR A 217 8.76 4.57 3.12
CA THR A 217 8.58 3.39 3.96
C THR A 217 9.92 2.96 4.56
N VAL A 218 10.94 2.73 3.72
CA VAL A 218 12.25 2.26 4.20
C VAL A 218 12.92 3.29 5.10
N ALA A 219 12.97 4.55 4.68
CA ALA A 219 13.57 5.64 5.46
C ALA A 219 12.83 5.86 6.79
N GLY A 220 11.50 5.98 6.74
CA GLY A 220 10.69 6.23 7.92
C GLY A 220 10.76 5.10 8.94
N HIS A 221 10.84 3.85 8.48
CA HIS A 221 10.74 2.69 9.36
C HIS A 221 12.10 2.18 9.85
N LEU A 222 13.19 2.40 9.11
CA LEU A 222 14.51 1.87 9.45
C LEU A 222 15.52 2.92 9.90
N GLU A 223 15.54 4.13 9.31
CA GLU A 223 16.66 5.06 9.53
C GLU A 223 16.73 5.61 10.95
N SER A 224 15.60 5.64 11.67
CA SER A 224 15.59 6.04 13.08
C SER A 224 16.41 5.10 13.98
N LEU A 225 16.63 3.85 13.57
CA LEU A 225 17.41 2.86 14.31
C LEU A 225 18.92 3.14 14.28
N ALA A 226 19.39 4.02 13.39
CA ALA A 226 20.77 4.48 13.43
C ALA A 226 21.08 5.40 14.63
N LEU A 227 20.06 5.95 15.30
CA LEU A 227 20.26 6.71 16.54
C LEU A 227 20.69 5.79 17.70
N PRO A 228 21.27 6.37 18.77
CA PRO A 228 21.43 5.69 20.05
C PRO A 228 20.10 5.15 20.60
N GLU A 229 20.15 4.04 21.33
CA GLU A 229 18.97 3.31 21.81
C GLU A 229 18.02 4.18 22.64
N ASP A 230 18.57 4.92 23.59
CA ASP A 230 17.86 5.87 24.44
C ASP A 230 17.14 6.96 23.62
N VAL A 231 17.74 7.42 22.52
CA VAL A 231 17.19 8.49 21.68
C VAL A 231 16.06 8.00 20.79
N TRP A 232 16.14 6.80 20.23
CA TRP A 232 15.06 6.30 19.38
C TRP A 232 13.93 5.63 20.16
N ARG A 233 14.20 5.00 21.32
CA ARG A 233 13.18 4.43 22.23
C ARG A 233 12.42 5.48 23.02
N SER A 234 13.04 6.61 23.36
CA SER A 234 12.36 7.71 24.09
C SER A 234 11.34 8.49 23.25
N LYS A 235 11.32 8.27 21.94
CA LYS A 235 10.33 8.89 21.07
C LYS A 235 9.03 8.11 21.21
N PRO A 236 7.91 8.79 21.56
CA PRO A 236 6.63 8.12 21.63
C PRO A 236 6.40 7.43 20.28
N ASP A 237 6.13 6.13 20.31
CA ASP A 237 5.69 5.43 19.12
C ASP A 237 4.50 6.20 18.54
N ASP A 238 4.48 6.36 17.21
CA ASP A 238 3.23 6.78 16.57
C ASP A 238 2.19 5.77 17.03
N VAL A 239 1.23 6.25 17.82
CA VAL A 239 0.35 5.46 18.73
C VAL A 239 -0.51 4.42 18.00
N ILE A 240 -0.36 4.33 16.68
CA ILE A 240 -1.24 3.67 15.74
C ILE A 240 -0.64 2.35 15.24
N VAL A 241 0.69 2.24 15.07
CA VAL A 241 1.35 1.06 14.52
C VAL A 241 2.60 0.72 15.33
N PRO A 242 2.75 -0.52 15.87
CA PRO A 242 3.97 -0.89 16.56
C PRO A 242 5.17 -0.83 15.62
N ARG A 243 6.30 -0.38 16.17
CA ARG A 243 7.51 -0.13 15.40
C ARG A 243 8.01 -1.38 14.68
N GLU A 244 7.89 -2.55 15.29
CA GLU A 244 8.27 -3.83 14.70
C GLU A 244 7.52 -4.11 13.40
N LEU A 245 6.22 -3.80 13.35
CA LEU A 245 5.39 -3.99 12.16
C LEU A 245 5.84 -3.08 11.01
N ASP A 246 6.19 -1.83 11.33
CA ASP A 246 6.73 -0.88 10.36
C ASP A 246 8.13 -1.31 9.88
N MET A 247 9.01 -1.73 10.80
CA MET A 247 10.33 -2.26 10.46
C MET A 247 10.23 -3.42 9.47
N GLU A 248 9.34 -4.38 9.72
CA GLU A 248 9.09 -5.48 8.79
C GLU A 248 8.57 -5.02 7.43
N ALA A 249 7.67 -4.02 7.40
CA ALA A 249 7.20 -3.42 6.16
C ALA A 249 8.36 -2.76 5.37
N GLY A 250 9.25 -2.03 6.04
CA GLY A 250 10.46 -1.48 5.42
C GLY A 250 11.37 -2.58 4.85
N MET A 251 11.57 -3.65 5.61
CA MET A 251 12.34 -4.82 5.19
C MET A 251 11.69 -5.60 4.03
N ILE A 252 10.36 -5.60 3.90
CA ILE A 252 9.68 -6.14 2.71
C ILE A 252 10.10 -5.38 1.45
N TRP A 253 10.09 -4.04 1.49
CA TRP A 253 10.51 -3.23 0.34
C TRP A 253 11.95 -3.52 -0.08
N LEU A 254 12.87 -3.58 0.89
CA LEU A 254 14.27 -3.91 0.63
C LEU A 254 14.44 -5.29 -0.03
N ARG A 255 13.69 -6.30 0.42
CA ARG A 255 13.77 -7.66 -0.13
C ARG A 255 13.16 -7.79 -1.52
N VAL A 256 11.98 -7.20 -1.71
CA VAL A 256 11.16 -7.43 -2.90
C VAL A 256 11.55 -6.48 -4.03
N ALA A 257 11.78 -5.21 -3.70
CA ALA A 257 12.02 -4.16 -4.67
C ALA A 257 13.42 -3.57 -4.60
N GLY A 258 14.30 -4.14 -3.77
CA GLY A 258 15.62 -3.60 -3.50
C GLY A 258 16.47 -3.34 -4.75
N ALA A 259 16.44 -4.23 -5.73
CA ALA A 259 17.15 -4.03 -7.00
C ALA A 259 16.67 -2.76 -7.74
N ARG A 260 15.34 -2.55 -7.81
CA ARG A 260 14.78 -1.33 -8.41
C ARG A 260 15.08 -0.09 -7.55
N MET A 261 15.05 -0.22 -6.22
CA MET A 261 15.46 0.85 -5.29
C MET A 261 16.89 1.29 -5.56
N PHE A 262 17.81 0.33 -5.64
CA PHE A 262 19.21 0.63 -5.88
C PHE A 262 19.47 1.23 -7.26
N MET A 263 18.70 0.86 -8.29
CA MET A 263 18.82 1.43 -9.63
C MET A 263 18.14 2.79 -9.77
N CYS A 264 17.23 3.15 -8.86
CA CYS A 264 16.58 4.45 -8.89
C CYS A 264 17.59 5.57 -8.62
N ARG A 265 17.44 6.68 -9.34
CA ARG A 265 18.28 7.89 -9.20
C ARG A 265 17.46 9.12 -8.81
N LYS A 266 16.20 8.92 -8.41
CA LYS A 266 15.33 10.02 -8.00
C LYS A 266 15.92 10.67 -6.75
N VAL A 267 16.15 11.97 -6.87
CA VAL A 267 16.53 12.86 -5.78
C VAL A 267 15.45 13.93 -5.71
N TRP A 268 15.00 14.22 -4.49
CA TRP A 268 14.03 15.26 -4.20
C TRP A 268 14.75 16.51 -3.66
N GLY A 269 14.17 17.69 -3.94
CA GLY A 269 14.70 18.95 -3.43
C GLY A 269 14.54 19.09 -1.91
N ARG A 270 15.20 20.12 -1.33
CA ARG A 270 15.13 20.42 0.12
C ARG A 270 13.70 20.58 0.64
N ASP A 271 12.77 21.05 -0.20
CA ASP A 271 11.37 21.30 0.18
C ASP A 271 10.47 20.07 0.01
N SER A 272 11.04 18.90 -0.30
CA SER A 272 10.23 17.70 -0.48
C SER A 272 9.71 17.15 0.86
N LYS A 273 8.53 16.53 0.82
CA LYS A 273 7.96 15.81 1.99
C LYS A 273 8.82 14.61 2.42
N ILE A 274 9.77 14.20 1.58
CA ILE A 274 10.81 13.21 1.85
C ILE A 274 12.06 13.96 2.33
N ASP A 275 11.87 14.79 3.35
CA ASP A 275 12.95 15.49 4.02
C ASP A 275 13.84 14.44 4.72
N PRO A 276 15.19 14.56 4.71
CA PRO A 276 16.06 13.91 5.69
C PRO A 276 15.55 14.04 7.14
N GLY A 277 14.64 14.98 7.46
CA GLY A 277 13.83 14.99 8.68
C GLY A 277 13.14 13.66 9.04
N ARG A 278 12.73 12.81 8.07
CA ARG A 278 12.20 11.45 8.37
C ARG A 278 13.27 10.46 8.81
N SER A 279 14.51 10.62 8.35
CA SER A 279 15.68 9.95 8.95
C SER A 279 15.94 10.44 10.38
N ARG A 280 15.30 11.55 10.78
CA ARG A 280 15.51 12.24 12.05
C ARG A 280 16.98 12.64 12.24
N GLY A 281 17.66 12.94 11.14
CA GLY A 281 19.05 13.41 11.10
C GLY A 281 20.11 12.30 11.06
N THR A 282 19.72 11.03 10.94
CA THR A 282 20.70 9.92 10.79
C THR A 282 21.27 9.87 9.38
N TRP A 283 20.47 10.22 8.38
CA TRP A 283 20.90 10.35 7.00
C TRP A 283 21.24 11.81 6.67
N LYS A 284 22.50 12.05 6.32
CA LYS A 284 23.02 13.40 5.97
C LYS A 284 23.23 13.61 4.46
N GLY A 285 23.01 12.58 3.65
CA GLY A 285 23.15 12.66 2.20
C GLY A 285 21.95 13.30 1.51
N VAL A 286 21.85 13.10 0.20
CA VAL A 286 20.74 13.65 -0.60
C VAL A 286 19.39 13.04 -0.18
N ALA A 287 18.34 13.86 -0.20
CA ALA A 287 16.96 13.39 -0.07
C ALA A 287 16.63 12.56 -1.31
N GLY A 288 16.84 11.25 -1.29
CA GLY A 288 16.86 10.50 -2.54
C GLY A 288 17.31 9.06 -2.40
N TYR A 289 17.32 8.39 -3.54
CA TYR A 289 18.08 7.17 -3.75
C TYR A 289 19.55 7.54 -4.01
N HIS A 290 20.44 7.03 -3.18
CA HIS A 290 21.88 7.25 -3.28
C HIS A 290 22.62 5.96 -2.89
N PRO A 291 23.73 5.59 -3.57
CA PRO A 291 24.50 4.38 -3.23
C PRO A 291 24.89 4.31 -1.75
N ASP A 292 25.38 5.41 -1.17
CA ASP A 292 25.77 5.44 0.26
C ASP A 292 24.58 5.21 1.21
N ARG A 293 23.34 5.49 0.77
CA ARG A 293 22.13 5.22 1.57
C ARG A 293 21.84 3.73 1.66
N TRP A 294 22.23 2.98 0.63
CA TRP A 294 22.16 1.52 0.63
C TRP A 294 23.11 0.92 1.66
N ALA A 295 24.35 1.42 1.73
CA ALA A 295 25.30 1.05 2.77
C ALA A 295 24.76 1.39 4.17
N HIS A 296 24.19 2.58 4.33
CA HIS A 296 23.55 3.00 5.57
C HIS A 296 22.45 2.04 6.05
N TRP A 297 21.51 1.64 5.18
CA TRP A 297 20.47 0.68 5.54
C TRP A 297 21.04 -0.70 5.87
N LYS A 298 22.07 -1.14 5.14
CA LYS A 298 22.74 -2.41 5.41
C LYS A 298 23.40 -2.43 6.79
N ASP A 299 24.04 -1.34 7.19
CA ASP A 299 24.69 -1.23 8.48
C ASP A 299 23.68 -1.17 9.63
N ILE A 300 22.54 -0.47 9.44
CA ILE A 300 21.42 -0.52 10.39
C ILE A 300 20.95 -1.96 10.61
N LEU A 301 20.73 -2.72 9.54
CA LEU A 301 20.26 -4.10 9.65
C LEU A 301 21.30 -5.02 10.30
N ARG A 302 22.60 -4.83 10.04
CA ARG A 302 23.68 -5.58 10.70
C ARG A 302 23.68 -5.32 12.20
N ALA A 303 23.72 -4.05 12.60
CA ALA A 303 23.68 -3.64 14.01
C ALA A 303 22.43 -4.20 14.72
N LEU A 304 21.29 -4.24 14.02
CA LEU A 304 20.07 -4.86 14.51
C LEU A 304 20.26 -6.37 14.76
N VAL A 305 20.80 -7.11 13.79
CA VAL A 305 21.03 -8.57 13.90
C VAL A 305 22.09 -8.93 14.94
N GLU A 306 23.11 -8.09 15.10
CA GLU A 306 24.21 -8.26 16.05
C GLU A 306 23.82 -7.88 17.49
N GLY A 307 22.61 -7.37 17.70
CA GLY A 307 22.08 -7.03 19.02
C GLY A 307 22.50 -5.65 19.54
N GLU A 308 23.18 -4.84 18.72
CA GLU A 308 23.61 -3.47 19.09
C GLU A 308 22.45 -2.49 19.26
N LYS A 309 21.24 -2.90 18.86
CA LYS A 309 20.01 -2.10 18.93
C LYS A 309 19.02 -2.61 19.98
N GLY A 310 19.53 -3.37 20.96
CA GLY A 310 18.75 -4.00 22.02
C GLY A 310 18.04 -5.28 21.57
N GLU A 311 17.27 -5.88 22.47
CA GLU A 311 16.50 -7.08 22.17
C GLU A 311 15.25 -6.76 21.33
N TRP A 312 15.05 -7.55 20.27
CA TRP A 312 13.92 -7.44 19.36
C TRP A 312 13.21 -8.79 19.18
N ARG A 313 11.93 -8.72 18.80
CA ARG A 313 11.13 -9.92 18.54
C ARG A 313 11.70 -10.76 17.39
N PRO A 314 11.53 -12.09 17.42
CA PRO A 314 12.10 -12.99 16.41
C PRO A 314 11.71 -12.64 14.97
N ASN A 315 10.47 -12.24 14.71
CA ASN A 315 10.00 -11.83 13.37
C ASN A 315 10.82 -10.68 12.78
N VAL A 316 11.14 -9.66 13.58
CA VAL A 316 11.99 -8.53 13.16
C VAL A 316 13.40 -9.01 12.85
N MET A 317 13.97 -9.81 13.73
CA MET A 317 15.33 -10.33 13.58
C MET A 317 15.47 -11.21 12.32
N GLU A 318 14.50 -12.08 12.07
CA GLU A 318 14.48 -12.91 10.87
C GLU A 318 14.25 -12.07 9.59
N ALA A 319 13.33 -11.09 9.63
CA ALA A 319 13.15 -10.17 8.50
C ALA A 319 14.44 -9.40 8.18
N ALA A 320 15.20 -8.99 9.21
CA ALA A 320 16.46 -8.27 9.05
C ALA A 320 17.54 -9.17 8.42
N LYS A 321 17.72 -10.40 8.92
CA LYS A 321 18.66 -11.38 8.36
C LYS A 321 18.39 -11.64 6.87
N VAL A 322 17.13 -11.89 6.51
CA VAL A 322 16.74 -12.13 5.12
C VAL A 322 16.98 -10.88 4.26
N SER A 323 16.68 -9.69 4.80
CA SER A 323 16.91 -8.43 4.09
C SER A 323 18.39 -8.19 3.80
N ILE A 324 19.28 -8.41 4.77
CA ILE A 324 20.74 -8.30 4.56
C ILE A 324 21.20 -9.19 3.41
N ALA A 325 20.67 -10.42 3.31
CA ALA A 325 21.00 -11.33 2.22
C ALA A 325 20.56 -10.76 0.85
N SER A 326 19.36 -10.18 0.76
CA SER A 326 18.88 -9.53 -0.47
C SER A 326 19.73 -8.31 -0.87
N LEU A 327 20.22 -7.53 0.11
CA LEU A 327 21.11 -6.38 -0.13
C LEU A 327 22.54 -6.78 -0.56
N ARG A 328 22.90 -8.07 -0.57
CA ARG A 328 24.23 -8.53 -1.06
C ARG A 328 24.24 -8.78 -2.57
N CYS A 329 23.07 -8.98 -3.18
CA CYS A 329 22.93 -9.31 -4.60
C CYS A 329 22.76 -8.09 -5.50
N VAL A 330 22.91 -6.89 -4.94
CA VAL A 330 22.65 -5.58 -5.56
C VAL A 330 23.84 -4.69 -5.26
#